data_AF-A0A0G4GCB8-F1
#
_entry.id   AF-A0A0G4GCB8-F1
#
_cell.length_a   1.000
_cell.length_b   1.000
_cell.length_c   1.000
_cell.angle_alpha   90.00
_cell.angle_beta   90.00
_cell.angle_gamma   90.00
#
_symmetry.space_group_name_H-M   'P 1'
#
loop_
_entity.id
_entity.type
_entity.pdbx_description
1 polymer ?
#
loop_
_entity_poly.entity_id
_entity_poly.type
_entity_poly.pdbx_seq_one_letter_code
_entity_poly.pdbx_strand_id
1 'polypeptide(L)'
;MREAFGEPLVNSTGGSTFPEWEAYHQRICQLRLRYVKDLSNLGNLGRAIADAIAEEVEKISKLEAPSQQVFVFIRTLIQRDPDVKKKRDVKRMLWRRLEMWQEGQVEELVCEAERLDQQFPTTQPRLDDASVYRIFNKLMLEGKVRAAVRFVNERGGGGVLHPSAQAEKRPPGVTVLDVLREKHPPQQQPHEEAFLPCDNLPPLIDVDITDSTVERAARSLSGSAGPTGGDANFWQTFLLRYDAKSGRLRTAVASLISTLANTIVPWDNIKVL
;
A
#
# COMPACT_ATOMS: atom_id res chain seq x y z
N MET A 1 -22.14 -24.81 -14.99
CA MET A 1 -21.28 -23.80 -14.36
C MET A 1 -19.86 -24.20 -14.70
N ARG A 2 -19.05 -23.34 -15.35
CA ARG A 2 -17.68 -23.72 -15.73
C ARG A 2 -16.82 -23.65 -14.47
N GLU A 3 -16.36 -24.81 -14.01
CA GLU A 3 -15.38 -24.93 -12.93
C GLU A 3 -13.99 -24.96 -13.55
N ALA A 4 -13.07 -24.17 -13.01
CA ALA A 4 -11.65 -24.27 -13.33
C ALA A 4 -10.93 -24.67 -12.05
N PHE A 5 -10.15 -25.74 -12.11
CA PHE A 5 -9.39 -26.25 -10.96
C PHE A 5 -10.24 -26.52 -9.70
N GLY A 6 -11.53 -26.89 -9.87
CA GLY A 6 -12.42 -27.31 -8.78
C GLY A 6 -13.27 -26.20 -8.14
N GLU A 7 -13.22 -24.96 -8.63
CA GLU A 7 -14.05 -23.85 -8.13
C GLU A 7 -14.83 -23.15 -9.26
N PRO A 8 -16.02 -22.62 -8.97
CA PRO A 8 -16.83 -21.91 -9.95
C PRO A 8 -16.20 -20.56 -10.33
N LEU A 9 -16.06 -20.29 -11.63
CA LEU A 9 -15.50 -19.05 -12.21
C LEU A 9 -16.38 -17.79 -12.03
N VAL A 10 -17.28 -17.78 -11.04
CA VAL A 10 -18.24 -16.69 -10.85
C VAL A 10 -17.79 -15.84 -9.68
N ASN A 11 -17.44 -14.57 -9.97
CA ASN A 11 -17.28 -13.55 -8.94
C ASN A 11 -18.65 -13.30 -8.28
N SER A 12 -18.97 -14.07 -7.24
CA SER A 12 -20.10 -13.77 -6.38
C SER A 12 -19.67 -12.73 -5.35
N THR A 13 -20.56 -11.79 -5.03
CA THR A 13 -20.36 -10.85 -3.93
C THR A 13 -20.49 -11.63 -2.63
N GLY A 14 -19.41 -12.29 -2.20
CA GLY A 14 -19.30 -12.84 -0.86
C GLY A 14 -19.56 -11.74 0.17
N GLY A 15 -20.15 -12.12 1.30
CA GLY A 15 -20.14 -11.23 2.47
C GLY A 15 -18.71 -11.11 2.98
N SER A 16 -18.28 -9.91 3.36
CA SER A 16 -16.94 -9.72 3.92
C SER A 16 -16.77 -10.58 5.17
N THR A 17 -15.79 -11.49 5.13
CA THR A 17 -15.37 -12.31 6.29
C THR A 17 -14.88 -11.45 7.45
N PHE A 18 -14.50 -10.20 7.17
CA PHE A 18 -13.82 -9.29 8.10
C PHE A 18 -14.37 -7.84 7.99
N PRO A 19 -15.64 -7.60 8.38
CA PRO A 19 -16.30 -6.32 8.16
C PRO A 19 -15.65 -5.16 8.94
N GLU A 20 -15.07 -5.41 10.12
CA GLU A 20 -14.38 -4.37 10.89
C GLU A 20 -13.15 -3.81 10.15
N TRP A 21 -12.40 -4.66 9.46
CA TRP A 21 -11.20 -4.26 8.73
C TRP A 21 -11.53 -3.45 7.48
N GLU A 22 -12.65 -3.73 6.83
CA GLU A 22 -13.17 -2.89 5.75
C GLU A 22 -13.54 -1.49 6.27
N ALA A 23 -14.19 -1.38 7.43
CA ALA A 23 -14.52 -0.09 8.03
C ALA A 23 -13.27 0.71 8.42
N TYR A 24 -12.29 0.06 9.05
CA TYR A 24 -11.01 0.70 9.38
C TYR A 24 -10.26 1.18 8.14
N HIS A 25 -10.19 0.32 7.11
CA HIS A 25 -9.54 0.67 5.86
C HIS A 25 -10.21 1.86 5.17
N GLN A 26 -11.55 1.93 5.13
CA GLN A 26 -12.27 3.05 4.55
C GLN A 26 -11.97 4.37 5.25
N ARG A 27 -11.89 4.38 6.59
CA ARG A 27 -11.51 5.56 7.37
C ARG A 27 -10.08 6.02 7.05
N ILE A 28 -9.14 5.08 7.07
CA ILE A 28 -7.70 5.35 6.89
C ILE A 28 -7.36 5.75 5.45
N CYS A 29 -8.05 5.23 4.44
CA CYS A 29 -7.78 5.54 3.03
C CYS A 29 -8.17 6.96 2.62
N GLN A 30 -9.10 7.58 3.34
CA GLN A 30 -9.51 8.97 3.10
C GLN A 30 -8.51 9.98 3.65
N LEU A 31 -7.61 9.55 4.53
CA LEU A 31 -6.65 10.42 5.19
C LEU A 31 -5.51 10.81 4.24
N ARG A 32 -5.06 12.05 4.34
CA ARG A 32 -3.96 12.59 3.53
C ARG A 32 -2.61 12.00 3.91
N LEU A 33 -2.49 11.58 5.17
CA LEU A 33 -1.36 10.91 5.82
C LEU A 33 0.01 11.39 5.36
N ARG A 34 0.67 12.18 6.20
CA ARG A 34 2.12 12.42 6.05
C ARG A 34 2.86 11.34 6.82
N TYR A 35 3.94 10.80 6.27
CA TYR A 35 4.69 9.70 6.88
C TYR A 35 6.03 10.14 7.47
N VAL A 36 6.52 9.38 8.45
CA VAL A 36 7.89 9.49 8.96
C VAL A 36 8.87 9.13 7.84
N LYS A 37 9.77 10.07 7.49
CA LYS A 37 10.65 9.93 6.33
C LYS A 37 11.91 9.09 6.57
N ASP A 38 12.42 9.04 7.79
CA ASP A 38 13.65 8.31 8.12
C ASP A 38 13.36 7.16 9.08
N LEU A 39 13.28 5.95 8.52
CA LEU A 39 13.08 4.69 9.25
C LEU A 39 14.31 3.78 9.16
N SER A 40 15.42 4.31 8.61
CA SER A 40 16.62 3.54 8.26
C SER A 40 17.48 3.14 9.46
N ASN A 41 17.29 3.79 10.62
CA ASN A 41 18.16 3.69 11.80
C ASN A 41 17.34 3.55 13.10
N LEU A 42 16.44 2.56 13.13
CA LEU A 42 15.57 2.30 14.27
C LEU A 42 16.16 1.30 15.27
N GLY A 43 17.18 0.52 14.89
CA GLY A 43 17.82 -0.46 15.77
C GLY A 43 16.81 -1.54 16.19
N ASN A 44 16.68 -1.80 17.49
CA ASN A 44 15.74 -2.79 18.03
C ASN A 44 14.29 -2.50 17.65
N LEU A 45 13.89 -1.23 17.54
CA LEU A 45 12.54 -0.86 17.09
C LEU A 45 12.31 -1.31 15.66
N GLY A 46 13.32 -1.16 14.80
CA GLY A 46 13.22 -1.58 13.41
C GLY A 46 13.09 -3.09 13.27
N ARG A 47 13.80 -3.86 14.11
CA ARG A 47 13.65 -5.31 14.22
C ARG A 47 12.24 -5.71 14.67
N ALA A 48 11.70 -5.02 15.69
CA ALA A 48 10.35 -5.28 16.19
C ALA A 48 9.27 -4.95 15.15
N ILE A 49 9.41 -3.83 14.42
CA ILE A 49 8.50 -3.48 13.32
C ILE A 49 8.60 -4.51 12.19
N ALA A 50 9.81 -4.92 11.77
CA ALA A 50 9.98 -5.94 10.74
C ALA A 50 9.27 -7.26 11.11
N ASP A 51 9.39 -7.66 12.38
CA ASP A 51 8.76 -8.86 12.92
C ASP A 51 7.24 -8.76 12.95
N ALA A 52 6.70 -7.62 13.37
CA ALA A 52 5.27 -7.37 13.38
C ALA A 52 4.69 -7.32 11.96
N ILE A 53 5.37 -6.69 10.99
CA ILE A 53 4.93 -6.72 9.59
C ILE A 53 4.95 -8.17 9.08
N ALA A 54 5.96 -8.96 9.44
CA ALA A 54 6.03 -10.37 9.04
C ALA A 54 4.85 -11.18 9.59
N GLU A 55 4.50 -10.95 10.86
CA GLU A 55 3.34 -11.59 11.49
C GLU A 55 2.03 -11.26 10.76
N GLU A 56 1.79 -9.99 10.42
CA GLU A 56 0.59 -9.58 9.68
C GLU A 56 0.55 -10.20 8.28
N VAL A 57 1.68 -10.25 7.58
CA VAL A 57 1.78 -10.89 6.25
C VAL A 57 1.58 -12.41 6.34
N GLU A 58 2.09 -13.06 7.38
CA GLU A 58 1.89 -14.49 7.63
C GLU A 58 0.39 -14.81 7.84
N LYS A 59 -0.33 -14.00 8.63
CA LYS A 59 -1.78 -14.15 8.81
C LYS A 59 -2.53 -14.08 7.48
N ILE A 60 -2.17 -13.12 6.62
CA ILE A 60 -2.77 -12.99 5.28
C ILE A 60 -2.44 -14.21 4.41
N SER A 61 -1.19 -14.69 4.45
CA SER A 61 -0.78 -15.87 3.66
C SER A 61 -1.55 -17.15 4.01
N LYS A 62 -2.01 -17.25 5.26
CA LYS A 62 -2.85 -18.34 5.78
C LYS A 62 -4.35 -18.10 5.62
N LEU A 63 -4.74 -16.95 5.05
CA LEU A 63 -6.13 -16.50 4.93
C LEU A 63 -6.84 -16.32 6.30
N GLU A 64 -6.06 -16.07 7.36
CA GLU A 64 -6.55 -15.80 8.71
C GLU A 64 -6.85 -14.31 8.94
N ALA A 65 -6.38 -13.46 8.03
CA ALA A 65 -6.57 -12.01 8.07
C ALA A 65 -6.76 -11.44 6.66
N PRO A 66 -7.53 -10.35 6.49
CA PRO A 66 -7.68 -9.66 5.22
C PRO A 66 -6.47 -8.74 4.97
N SER A 67 -6.17 -8.43 3.71
CA SER A 67 -5.05 -7.55 3.36
C SER A 67 -5.20 -6.11 3.89
N GLN A 68 -6.43 -5.69 4.21
CA GLN A 68 -6.76 -4.43 4.87
C GLN A 68 -6.02 -4.28 6.21
N GLN A 69 -5.77 -5.38 6.91
CA GLN A 69 -5.16 -5.38 8.23
C GLN A 69 -3.73 -4.86 8.21
N VAL A 70 -2.85 -5.43 7.37
CA VAL A 70 -1.46 -4.95 7.23
C VAL A 70 -1.40 -3.51 6.70
N PHE A 71 -2.41 -3.12 5.92
CA PHE A 71 -2.52 -1.77 5.39
C PHE A 71 -2.82 -0.73 6.47
N VAL A 72 -3.83 -1.00 7.30
CA VAL A 72 -4.19 -0.16 8.46
C VAL A 72 -3.04 -0.12 9.45
N PHE A 73 -2.37 -1.26 9.68
CA PHE A 73 -1.19 -1.35 10.53
C PHE A 73 -0.10 -0.37 10.10
N ILE A 74 0.40 -0.50 8.87
CA ILE A 74 1.53 0.28 8.39
C ILE A 74 1.16 1.77 8.38
N ARG A 75 -0.03 2.12 7.89
CA ARG A 75 -0.46 3.52 7.79
C ARG A 75 -0.56 4.21 9.15
N THR A 76 -1.17 3.57 10.14
CA THR A 76 -1.31 4.13 11.50
C THR A 76 0.04 4.17 12.21
N LEU A 77 0.89 3.14 12.04
CA LEU A 77 2.22 3.07 12.62
C LEU A 77 3.10 4.25 12.16
N ILE A 78 3.25 4.43 10.84
CA ILE A 78 4.27 5.35 10.27
C ILE A 78 3.78 6.78 10.07
N GLN A 79 2.53 7.10 10.40
CA GLN A 79 2.01 8.45 10.27
C GLN A 79 2.86 9.43 11.10
N ARG A 80 3.17 10.57 10.52
CA ARG A 80 3.87 11.64 11.19
C ARG A 80 2.94 12.33 12.17
N ASP A 81 3.43 12.59 13.37
CA ASP A 81 2.85 13.58 14.26
C ASP A 81 3.51 14.96 13.99
N PRO A 82 2.74 16.04 13.72
CA PRO A 82 3.28 17.38 13.47
C PRO A 82 4.12 17.95 14.61
N ASP A 83 3.78 17.61 15.85
CA ASP A 83 4.38 18.13 17.07
C ASP A 83 5.64 17.33 17.47
N VAL A 84 5.75 16.08 17.01
CA VAL A 84 6.91 15.21 17.25
C VAL A 84 8.00 15.44 16.20
N LYS A 85 9.05 16.20 16.58
CA LYS A 85 10.14 16.59 15.67
C LYS A 85 11.47 15.87 15.92
N LYS A 86 11.80 15.57 17.18
CA LYS A 86 13.11 15.00 17.54
C LYS A 86 13.13 13.50 17.26
N LYS A 87 14.26 12.99 16.78
CA LYS A 87 14.45 11.55 16.45
C LYS A 87 14.12 10.62 17.62
N ARG A 88 14.49 11.00 18.85
CA ARG A 88 14.16 10.24 20.07
C ARG A 88 12.66 10.12 20.28
N ASP A 89 11.93 11.22 20.11
CA ASP A 89 10.49 11.28 20.35
C ASP A 89 9.73 10.54 19.24
N VAL A 90 10.21 10.61 17.99
CA VAL A 90 9.69 9.79 16.88
C VAL A 90 9.83 8.30 17.20
N LYS A 91 11.00 7.85 17.69
CA LYS A 91 11.18 6.45 18.08
C LYS A 91 10.23 6.03 19.21
N ARG A 92 10.05 6.89 20.22
CA ARG A 92 9.11 6.64 21.32
C ARG A 92 7.67 6.52 20.82
N MET A 93 7.25 7.41 19.92
CA MET A 93 5.92 7.40 19.30
C MET A 93 5.69 6.10 18.50
N LEU A 94 6.64 5.72 17.64
CA LEU A 94 6.56 4.49 16.85
C LEU A 94 6.49 3.24 17.74
N TRP A 95 7.28 3.21 18.81
CA TRP A 95 7.27 2.11 19.77
C TRP A 95 5.92 1.98 20.49
N ARG A 96 5.40 3.10 21.00
CA ARG A 96 4.07 3.15 21.64
C ARG A 96 2.98 2.65 20.68
N ARG A 97 3.00 3.07 19.42
CA ARG A 97 2.02 2.61 18.42
C ARG A 97 2.14 1.13 18.10
N LEU A 98 3.36 0.60 18.08
CA LEU A 98 3.59 -0.83 17.90
C LEU A 98 3.00 -1.63 19.07
N GLU A 99 3.20 -1.18 20.31
CA GLU A 99 2.62 -1.81 21.50
C GLU A 99 1.09 -1.76 21.47
N MET A 100 0.50 -0.59 21.17
CA MET A 100 -0.96 -0.46 21.01
C MET A 100 -1.51 -1.43 19.95
N TRP A 101 -0.81 -1.60 18.83
CA TRP A 101 -1.21 -2.55 17.79
C TRP A 101 -1.20 -3.99 18.31
N GLN A 102 -0.13 -4.38 19.01
CA GLN A 102 0.00 -5.71 19.61
C GLN A 102 -1.02 -5.98 20.72
N GLU A 103 -1.47 -4.94 21.41
CA GLU A 103 -2.55 -5.00 22.40
C GLU A 103 -3.96 -5.00 21.77
N GLY A 104 -4.07 -4.86 20.45
CA GLY A 104 -5.35 -4.85 19.74
C GLY A 104 -6.11 -3.51 19.81
N GLN A 105 -5.45 -2.43 20.22
CA GLN A 105 -6.03 -1.07 20.33
C GLN A 105 -6.10 -0.37 18.96
N VAL A 106 -6.76 -1.03 18.00
CA VAL A 106 -6.83 -0.57 16.60
C VAL A 106 -7.70 0.68 16.47
N GLU A 107 -8.83 0.73 17.18
CA GLU A 107 -9.72 1.89 17.17
C GLU A 107 -9.03 3.16 17.63
N GLU A 108 -8.23 3.07 18.71
CA GLU A 108 -7.47 4.18 19.26
C GLU A 108 -6.40 4.67 18.28
N LEU A 109 -5.72 3.75 17.58
CA LEU A 109 -4.75 4.09 16.53
C LEU A 109 -5.42 4.79 15.35
N VAL A 110 -6.61 4.35 14.94
CA VAL A 110 -7.36 4.97 13.84
C VAL A 110 -7.89 6.35 14.24
N CYS A 111 -8.45 6.49 15.44
CA CYS A 111 -8.88 7.78 16.00
C CYS A 111 -7.70 8.77 16.13
N GLU A 112 -6.54 8.30 16.59
CA GLU A 112 -5.32 9.11 16.59
C GLU A 112 -4.96 9.56 15.18
N ALA A 113 -5.05 8.65 14.20
CA ALA A 113 -4.68 8.95 12.84
C ALA A 113 -5.57 10.02 12.20
N GLU A 114 -6.87 9.94 12.43
CA GLU A 114 -7.85 10.95 12.01
C GLU A 114 -7.56 12.31 12.66
N ARG A 115 -7.33 12.34 13.97
CA ARG A 115 -7.00 13.56 14.71
C ARG A 115 -5.72 14.21 14.19
N LEU A 116 -4.67 13.43 13.93
CA LEU A 116 -3.41 13.93 13.38
C LEU A 116 -3.59 14.42 11.94
N ASP A 117 -4.42 13.75 11.15
CA ASP A 117 -4.67 14.20 9.79
C ASP A 117 -5.29 15.60 9.77
N GLN A 118 -6.26 15.88 10.65
CA GLN A 118 -6.91 17.19 10.76
C GLN A 118 -5.94 18.34 11.05
N GLN A 119 -4.80 18.07 11.70
CA GLN A 119 -3.78 19.09 11.99
C GLN A 119 -2.94 19.47 10.77
N PHE A 120 -2.93 18.67 9.70
CA PHE A 120 -2.14 19.01 8.52
C PHE A 120 -2.79 20.15 7.73
N PRO A 121 -1.98 21.13 7.25
CA PRO A 121 -2.47 22.17 6.36
C PRO A 121 -3.05 21.55 5.08
N THR A 122 -4.27 21.97 4.73
CA THR A 122 -4.96 21.58 3.48
C THR A 122 -4.31 22.18 2.25
N THR A 123 -3.70 23.36 2.40
CA THR A 123 -3.01 24.05 1.31
C THR A 123 -1.51 23.93 1.50
N GLN A 124 -0.79 23.55 0.44
CA GLN A 124 0.66 23.65 0.44
C GLN A 124 1.06 25.13 0.31
N PRO A 125 1.88 25.67 1.23
CA PRO A 125 2.37 27.03 1.09
C PRO A 125 3.22 27.14 -0.18
N ARG A 126 3.18 28.30 -0.84
CA ARG A 126 4.03 28.58 -1.99
C ARG A 126 5.49 28.47 -1.54
N LEU A 127 6.25 27.60 -2.20
CA LEU A 127 7.66 27.40 -1.87
C LEU A 127 8.47 28.59 -2.38
N ASP A 128 9.35 29.11 -1.52
CA ASP A 128 10.39 30.05 -1.89
C ASP A 128 11.54 29.33 -2.61
N ASP A 129 12.32 30.06 -3.42
CA ASP A 129 13.39 29.46 -4.22
C ASP A 129 14.45 28.75 -3.36
N ALA A 130 14.71 29.23 -2.14
CA ALA A 130 15.61 28.56 -1.22
C ALA A 130 15.06 27.20 -0.74
N SER A 131 13.75 27.10 -0.47
CA SER A 131 13.13 25.80 -0.18
C SER A 131 13.11 24.87 -1.38
N VAL A 132 12.88 25.39 -2.59
CA VAL A 132 12.98 24.59 -3.83
C VAL A 132 14.38 24.02 -3.98
N TYR A 133 15.42 24.84 -3.84
CA TYR A 133 16.80 24.39 -3.91
C TYR A 133 17.11 23.34 -2.85
N ARG A 134 16.67 23.54 -1.60
CA ARG A 134 16.88 22.57 -0.51
C ARG A 134 16.20 21.23 -0.80
N ILE A 135 14.97 21.23 -1.32
CA ILE A 135 14.25 20.00 -1.67
C ILE A 135 14.93 19.30 -2.85
N PHE A 136 15.31 20.05 -3.88
CA PHE A 136 16.03 19.50 -5.03
C PHE A 136 17.36 18.86 -4.63
N ASN A 137 18.19 19.59 -3.88
CA ASN A 137 19.48 19.08 -3.40
C ASN A 137 19.30 17.83 -2.54
N LYS A 138 18.31 17.84 -1.64
CA LYS A 138 17.97 16.65 -0.85
C LYS A 138 17.62 15.45 -1.73
N LEU A 139 16.76 15.62 -2.74
CA LEU A 139 16.37 14.53 -3.63
C LEU A 139 17.56 14.00 -4.44
N MET A 140 18.46 14.89 -4.88
CA MET A 140 19.70 14.50 -5.56
C MET A 140 20.63 13.68 -4.65
N LEU A 141 20.82 14.12 -3.40
CA LEU A 141 21.60 13.38 -2.39
C LEU A 141 20.99 12.03 -2.03
N GLU A 142 19.66 11.90 -2.09
CA GLU A 142 18.95 10.62 -1.92
C GLU A 142 19.00 9.73 -3.19
N GLY A 143 19.66 10.17 -4.27
CA GLY A 143 19.71 9.45 -5.56
C GLY A 143 18.40 9.48 -6.36
N LYS A 144 17.41 10.27 -5.93
CA LYS A 144 16.08 10.38 -6.56
C LYS A 144 16.10 11.39 -7.71
N VAL A 145 17.02 11.23 -8.66
CA VAL A 145 17.29 12.20 -9.74
C VAL A 145 16.03 12.53 -10.55
N ARG A 146 15.26 11.52 -10.96
CA ARG A 146 14.00 11.74 -11.71
C ARG A 146 12.98 12.58 -10.92
N ALA A 147 12.82 12.30 -9.62
CA ALA A 147 11.93 13.08 -8.78
C ALA A 147 12.43 14.52 -8.58
N ALA A 148 13.75 14.71 -8.46
CA ALA A 148 14.37 16.03 -8.34
C ALA A 148 14.12 16.88 -9.60
N VAL A 149 14.39 16.31 -10.78
CA VAL A 149 14.18 16.98 -12.08
C VAL A 149 12.69 17.31 -12.27
N ARG A 150 11.80 16.34 -12.00
CA ARG A 150 10.35 16.55 -12.07
C ARG A 150 9.89 17.67 -11.15
N PHE A 151 10.38 17.71 -9.92
CA PHE A 151 10.03 18.73 -8.93
C PHE A 151 10.39 20.16 -9.37
N VAL A 152 11.48 20.35 -10.12
CA VAL A 152 11.88 21.67 -10.63
C VAL A 152 11.17 22.03 -11.94
N ASN A 153 10.91 21.05 -12.81
CA ASN A 153 10.33 21.27 -14.13
C ASN A 153 8.79 21.40 -14.11
N GLU A 154 8.10 20.65 -13.25
CA GLU A 154 6.62 20.63 -13.20
C GLU A 154 6.07 21.59 -12.13
N ARG A 155 6.46 22.87 -12.17
CA ARG A 155 6.00 23.90 -11.20
C ARG A 155 4.50 24.26 -11.29
N GLY A 156 3.71 23.58 -12.11
CA GLY A 156 2.25 23.68 -12.09
C GLY A 156 1.60 23.07 -13.33
N GLY A 157 0.76 22.04 -13.14
CA GLY A 157 -0.18 21.63 -14.21
C GLY A 157 -0.36 20.13 -14.47
N GLY A 158 0.33 19.24 -13.74
CA GLY A 158 0.20 17.78 -13.90
C GLY A 158 -0.54 17.11 -12.74
N GLY A 159 -1.72 17.62 -12.39
CA GLY A 159 -2.54 17.05 -11.30
C GLY A 159 -3.51 15.98 -11.80
N VAL A 160 -3.85 15.02 -10.95
CA VAL A 160 -5.00 14.15 -11.19
C VAL A 160 -6.27 15.00 -11.13
N LEU A 161 -7.08 14.98 -12.19
CA LEU A 161 -8.35 15.67 -12.19
C LEU A 161 -9.29 15.03 -11.14
N HIS A 162 -9.93 15.87 -10.32
CA HIS A 162 -10.86 15.38 -9.32
C HIS A 162 -12.08 14.73 -10.01
N PRO A 163 -12.58 13.55 -9.57
CA PRO A 163 -13.69 12.87 -10.22
C PRO A 163 -14.94 13.74 -10.40
N SER A 164 -15.21 14.62 -9.43
CA SER A 164 -16.33 15.58 -9.45
C SER A 164 -16.02 16.90 -10.17
N ALA A 165 -14.79 17.11 -10.66
CA ALA A 165 -14.47 18.30 -11.44
C ALA A 165 -15.12 18.24 -12.82
N GLN A 166 -15.39 19.40 -13.40
CA GLN A 166 -15.88 19.50 -14.78
C GLN A 166 -14.81 18.97 -15.75
N ALA A 167 -15.23 18.12 -16.68
CA ALA A 167 -14.34 17.58 -17.69
C ALA A 167 -13.97 18.65 -18.73
N GLU A 168 -12.67 18.78 -19.00
CA GLU A 168 -12.18 19.65 -20.07
C GLU A 168 -12.74 19.22 -21.44
N LYS A 169 -13.06 20.20 -22.29
CA LYS A 169 -13.56 19.99 -23.66
C LYS A 169 -14.88 19.19 -23.73
N ARG A 170 -15.65 19.15 -22.65
CA ARG A 170 -17.02 18.59 -22.62
C ARG A 170 -18.05 19.67 -22.25
N PRO A 171 -19.34 19.45 -22.55
CA PRO A 171 -20.40 20.37 -22.16
C PRO A 171 -20.42 20.63 -20.64
N PRO A 172 -20.92 21.80 -20.20
CA PRO A 172 -21.10 22.10 -18.78
C PRO A 172 -21.94 21.03 -18.08
N GLY A 173 -21.51 20.64 -16.87
CA GLY A 173 -22.19 19.63 -16.05
C GLY A 173 -21.69 18.20 -16.23
N VAL A 174 -20.85 17.91 -17.23
CA VAL A 174 -20.20 16.59 -17.36
C VAL A 174 -18.98 16.52 -16.46
N THR A 175 -18.95 15.56 -15.54
CA THR A 175 -17.82 15.38 -14.62
C THR A 175 -16.73 14.50 -15.23
N VAL A 176 -15.53 14.55 -14.66
CA VAL A 176 -14.43 13.63 -15.02
C VAL A 176 -14.85 12.17 -14.83
N LEU A 177 -15.61 11.86 -13.77
CA LEU A 177 -16.12 10.51 -13.52
C LEU A 177 -17.07 10.04 -14.63
N ASP A 178 -17.91 10.93 -15.14
CA ASP A 178 -18.85 10.59 -16.23
C ASP A 178 -18.09 10.27 -17.52
N VAL A 179 -17.05 11.05 -17.85
CA VAL A 179 -16.19 10.78 -19.01
C VAL A 179 -15.44 9.46 -18.84
N LEU A 180 -14.98 9.14 -17.63
CA LEU A 180 -14.33 7.85 -17.37
C LEU A 180 -15.33 6.69 -17.56
N ARG A 181 -16.55 6.82 -17.03
CA ARG A 181 -17.62 5.83 -17.24
C ARG A 181 -17.98 5.68 -18.72
N GLU A 182 -17.99 6.76 -19.49
CA GLU A 182 -18.22 6.72 -20.94
C GLU A 182 -17.10 5.94 -21.67
N LYS A 183 -15.84 6.12 -21.26
CA LYS A 183 -14.69 5.42 -21.85
C LYS A 183 -14.63 3.94 -21.51
N HIS A 184 -15.24 3.53 -20.40
CA HIS A 184 -15.24 2.15 -19.94
C HIS A 184 -16.60 1.50 -20.19
N PRO A 185 -16.74 0.65 -21.23
CA PRO A 185 -17.99 -0.06 -21.44
C PRO A 185 -18.35 -0.88 -20.19
N PRO A 186 -19.66 -1.08 -19.90
CA PRO A 186 -20.07 -1.95 -18.82
C PRO A 186 -19.42 -3.32 -18.99
N GLN A 187 -19.06 -3.97 -17.87
CA GLN A 187 -18.46 -5.29 -17.90
C GLN A 187 -19.35 -6.23 -18.72
N GLN A 188 -18.85 -6.66 -19.88
CA GLN A 188 -19.52 -7.64 -20.71
C GLN A 188 -19.01 -9.02 -20.33
N GLN A 189 -19.91 -10.00 -20.25
CA GLN A 189 -19.46 -11.39 -20.21
C GLN A 189 -18.77 -11.68 -21.54
N PRO A 190 -17.56 -12.27 -21.51
CA PRO A 190 -16.88 -12.65 -22.74
C PRO A 190 -17.79 -13.59 -23.55
N HIS A 191 -17.93 -13.32 -24.84
CA HIS A 191 -18.66 -14.21 -25.75
C HIS A 191 -18.01 -15.59 -25.77
N GLU A 192 -18.81 -16.66 -25.91
CA GLU A 192 -18.28 -18.04 -25.92
C GLU A 192 -17.20 -18.25 -27.00
N GLU A 193 -17.33 -17.56 -28.14
CA GLU A 193 -16.36 -17.57 -29.24
C GLU A 193 -15.00 -16.97 -28.89
N ALA A 194 -14.91 -16.13 -27.85
CA ALA A 194 -13.64 -15.58 -27.36
C ALA A 194 -12.84 -16.60 -26.55
N PHE A 195 -13.46 -17.70 -26.10
CA PHE A 195 -12.78 -18.76 -25.40
C PHE A 195 -12.22 -19.77 -26.40
N LEU A 196 -10.97 -20.15 -26.22
CA LEU A 196 -10.39 -21.27 -26.94
C LEU A 196 -11.10 -22.56 -26.51
N PRO A 197 -11.64 -23.37 -27.45
CA PRO A 197 -12.16 -24.68 -27.12
C PRO A 197 -11.00 -25.53 -26.59
N CYS A 198 -11.09 -25.93 -25.33
CA CYS A 198 -10.04 -26.64 -24.64
C CYS A 198 -10.69 -27.77 -23.82
N ASP A 199 -10.58 -29.00 -24.33
CA ASP A 199 -11.17 -30.17 -23.68
C ASP A 199 -10.41 -30.56 -22.41
N ASN A 200 -9.11 -30.24 -22.34
CA ASN A 200 -8.23 -30.53 -21.21
C ASN A 200 -7.42 -29.29 -20.85
N LEU A 201 -7.64 -28.76 -19.65
CA LEU A 201 -6.79 -27.68 -19.11
C LEU A 201 -5.35 -28.19 -18.93
N PRO A 202 -4.33 -27.38 -19.22
CA PRO A 202 -2.96 -27.72 -18.88
C PRO A 202 -2.82 -27.89 -17.36
N PRO A 203 -1.88 -28.73 -16.89
CA PRO A 203 -1.61 -28.83 -15.46
C PRO A 203 -1.18 -27.46 -14.91
N LEU A 204 -1.71 -27.08 -13.75
CA LEU A 204 -1.23 -25.93 -13.02
C LEU A 204 0.17 -26.25 -12.50
N ILE A 205 1.18 -25.52 -12.96
CA ILE A 205 2.55 -25.66 -12.47
C ILE A 205 2.70 -24.70 -11.30
N ASP A 206 2.98 -25.24 -10.12
CA ASP A 206 3.19 -24.43 -8.92
C ASP A 206 4.37 -23.46 -9.12
N VAL A 207 4.11 -22.19 -8.82
CA VAL A 207 5.12 -21.15 -8.77
C VAL A 207 5.84 -21.23 -7.43
N ASP A 208 7.11 -21.63 -7.47
CA ASP A 208 7.99 -21.65 -6.29
C ASP A 208 8.62 -20.27 -6.06
N ILE A 209 8.36 -19.70 -4.88
CA ILE A 209 8.85 -18.38 -4.47
C ILE A 209 9.59 -18.55 -3.16
N THR A 210 10.87 -18.22 -3.18
CA THR A 210 11.75 -18.32 -2.01
C THR A 210 12.07 -16.95 -1.44
N ASP A 211 12.61 -16.91 -0.22
CA ASP A 211 13.09 -15.66 0.39
C ASP A 211 14.13 -14.95 -0.51
N SER A 212 14.96 -15.72 -1.22
CA SER A 212 16.00 -15.21 -2.12
C SER A 212 15.40 -14.47 -3.33
N THR A 213 14.25 -14.93 -3.83
CA THR A 213 13.49 -14.25 -4.89
C THR A 213 12.98 -12.91 -4.38
N VAL A 214 12.42 -12.87 -3.17
CA VAL A 214 11.95 -11.62 -2.53
C VAL A 214 13.12 -10.69 -2.25
N GLU A 215 14.28 -11.19 -1.81
CA GLU A 215 15.48 -10.38 -1.57
C GLU A 215 15.95 -9.66 -2.83
N ARG A 216 16.02 -10.39 -3.95
CA ARG A 216 16.43 -9.85 -5.25
C ARG A 216 15.44 -8.78 -5.73
N ALA A 217 14.14 -9.02 -5.59
CA ALA A 217 13.11 -8.02 -5.90
C ALA A 217 13.27 -6.77 -5.00
N ALA A 218 13.44 -6.96 -3.69
CA ALA A 218 13.60 -5.89 -2.71
C ALA A 218 14.79 -4.96 -3.05
N ARG A 219 15.94 -5.52 -3.45
CA ARG A 219 17.13 -4.76 -3.87
C ARG A 219 16.87 -3.87 -5.08
N SER A 220 15.95 -4.27 -5.96
CA SER A 220 15.59 -3.52 -7.16
C SER A 220 14.42 -2.54 -6.97
N LEU A 221 13.82 -2.49 -5.77
CA LEU A 221 12.68 -1.62 -5.51
C LEU A 221 13.03 -0.16 -5.78
N SER A 222 12.15 0.49 -6.51
CA SER A 222 12.19 1.93 -6.74
C SER A 222 10.76 2.44 -6.84
N GLY A 223 10.53 3.68 -6.42
CA GLY A 223 9.20 4.27 -6.44
C GLY A 223 8.84 5.03 -5.17
N SER A 224 7.74 5.77 -5.26
CA SER A 224 7.15 6.50 -4.15
C SER A 224 6.33 5.59 -3.25
N ALA A 225 5.76 6.16 -2.19
CA ALA A 225 4.81 5.48 -1.32
C ALA A 225 3.66 4.87 -2.15
N GLY A 226 3.45 3.57 -1.94
CA GLY A 226 2.27 2.87 -2.44
C GLY A 226 1.04 3.16 -1.58
N PRO A 227 -0.05 2.41 -1.78
CA PRO A 227 -1.27 2.65 -1.03
C PRO A 227 -1.03 2.41 0.48
N THR A 228 -0.13 1.51 0.89
CA THR A 228 0.28 1.30 2.31
C THR A 228 1.03 2.48 2.94
N GLY A 229 1.45 3.49 2.16
CA GLY A 229 2.26 4.62 2.62
C GLY A 229 3.77 4.36 2.68
N GLY A 230 4.20 3.10 2.61
CA GLY A 230 5.61 2.71 2.52
C GLY A 230 6.17 2.91 1.11
N ASP A 231 7.27 3.67 0.99
CA ASP A 231 8.00 3.85 -0.27
C ASP A 231 9.07 2.75 -0.48
N ALA A 232 9.81 2.82 -1.59
CA ALA A 232 10.86 1.83 -1.86
C ALA A 232 11.92 1.76 -0.75
N ASN A 233 12.25 2.89 -0.10
CA ASN A 233 13.24 2.93 0.98
C ASN A 233 12.70 2.25 2.25
N PHE A 234 11.44 2.48 2.58
CA PHE A 234 10.73 1.77 3.65
C PHE A 234 10.85 0.26 3.46
N TRP A 235 10.42 -0.25 2.30
CA TRP A 235 10.41 -1.69 2.03
C TRP A 235 11.81 -2.29 1.96
N GLN A 236 12.77 -1.62 1.31
CA GLN A 236 14.17 -2.04 1.33
C GLN A 236 14.74 -2.11 2.74
N THR A 237 14.39 -1.15 3.61
CA THR A 237 14.86 -1.13 4.99
C THR A 237 14.36 -2.35 5.75
N PHE A 238 13.05 -2.63 5.72
CA PHE A 238 12.49 -3.73 6.50
C PHE A 238 12.76 -5.12 5.90
N LEU A 239 12.91 -5.23 4.58
CA LEU A 239 13.21 -6.50 3.91
C LEU A 239 14.69 -6.88 3.91
N LEU A 240 15.62 -5.93 4.12
CA LEU A 240 17.06 -6.18 3.95
C LEU A 240 17.96 -5.86 5.17
N ARG A 241 17.56 -4.98 6.09
CA ARG A 241 18.51 -4.39 7.07
C ARG A 241 18.47 -4.97 8.49
N TYR A 242 17.52 -5.85 8.80
CA TYR A 242 17.30 -6.35 10.16
C TYR A 242 17.55 -7.86 10.30
N ASP A 243 18.53 -8.38 9.54
CA ASP A 243 19.04 -9.75 9.62
C ASP A 243 17.93 -10.80 9.62
N ALA A 244 17.86 -11.66 10.63
CA ALA A 244 16.86 -12.72 10.78
C ALA A 244 15.42 -12.19 10.74
N LYS A 245 15.14 -10.98 11.23
CA LYS A 245 13.79 -10.38 11.19
C LYS A 245 13.40 -9.94 9.79
N SER A 246 14.35 -9.37 9.05
CA SER A 246 14.19 -9.12 7.61
C SER A 246 14.05 -10.42 6.81
N GLY A 247 14.78 -11.47 7.20
CA GLY A 247 14.65 -12.82 6.63
C GLY A 247 13.24 -13.39 6.82
N ARG A 248 12.70 -13.36 8.05
CA ARG A 248 11.33 -13.79 8.35
C ARG A 248 10.31 -13.03 7.50
N LEU A 249 10.43 -11.70 7.41
CA LEU A 249 9.53 -10.90 6.57
C LEU A 249 9.60 -11.32 5.09
N ARG A 250 10.79 -11.60 4.55
CA ARG A 250 10.93 -12.12 3.18
C ARG A 250 10.27 -13.49 3.01
N THR A 251 10.42 -14.39 3.98
CA THR A 251 9.74 -15.70 3.98
C THR A 251 8.22 -15.54 4.03
N ALA A 252 7.71 -14.64 4.88
CA ALA A 252 6.28 -14.33 4.97
C ALA A 252 5.72 -13.82 3.62
N VAL A 253 6.42 -12.88 2.99
CA VAL A 253 6.05 -12.36 1.67
C VAL A 253 6.10 -13.46 0.61
N ALA A 254 7.13 -14.31 0.62
CA ALA A 254 7.24 -15.45 -0.30
C ALA A 254 6.04 -16.39 -0.14
N SER A 255 5.69 -16.74 1.10
CA SER A 255 4.52 -17.57 1.41
C SER A 255 3.22 -16.94 0.91
N LEU A 256 3.02 -15.63 1.12
CA LEU A 256 1.85 -14.93 0.61
C LEU A 256 1.76 -15.02 -0.91
N ILE A 257 2.84 -14.74 -1.64
CA ILE A 257 2.81 -14.77 -3.10
C ILE A 257 2.63 -16.20 -3.61
N SER A 258 3.24 -17.21 -2.97
CA SER A 258 2.99 -18.62 -3.29
C SER A 258 1.52 -19.01 -3.10
N THR A 259 0.88 -18.58 -2.00
CA THR A 259 -0.57 -18.78 -1.82
C THR A 259 -1.36 -18.13 -2.96
N LEU A 260 -1.08 -16.85 -3.28
CA LEU A 260 -1.78 -16.13 -4.36
C LEU A 260 -1.57 -16.74 -5.75
N ALA A 261 -0.39 -17.30 -6.02
CA ALA A 261 -0.04 -17.86 -7.32
C ALA A 261 -0.60 -19.27 -7.53
N ASN A 262 -0.68 -20.06 -6.45
CA ASN A 262 -0.96 -21.50 -6.53
C ASN A 262 -2.34 -21.89 -5.99
N THR A 263 -3.11 -20.95 -5.42
CA THR A 263 -4.43 -21.23 -4.83
C THR A 263 -5.48 -20.21 -5.27
N ILE A 264 -6.75 -20.62 -5.21
CA ILE A 264 -7.89 -19.73 -5.45
C ILE A 264 -8.19 -19.00 -4.13
N VAL A 265 -7.92 -17.69 -4.11
CA VAL A 265 -8.11 -16.85 -2.92
C VAL A 265 -9.37 -16.00 -3.09
N PRO A 266 -10.29 -15.99 -2.10
CA PRO A 266 -11.44 -15.09 -2.13
C PRO A 266 -11.01 -13.62 -2.23
N TRP A 267 -11.62 -12.88 -3.16
CA TRP A 267 -11.30 -11.48 -3.41
C TRP A 267 -11.36 -10.61 -2.14
N ASP A 268 -12.35 -10.84 -1.28
CA ASP A 268 -12.55 -10.06 -0.05
C ASP A 268 -11.37 -10.13 0.93
N ASN A 269 -10.58 -11.21 0.87
CA ASN A 269 -9.39 -11.38 1.71
C ASN A 269 -8.17 -10.61 1.18
N ILE A 270 -8.15 -10.23 -0.11
CA ILE A 270 -6.97 -9.66 -0.77
C ILE A 270 -7.23 -8.31 -1.46
N LYS A 271 -8.41 -7.73 -1.26
CA LYS A 271 -8.94 -6.53 -1.93
C LYS A 271 -7.99 -5.33 -2.05
N VAL A 272 -7.02 -5.18 -1.13
CA VAL A 272 -6.12 -4.01 -1.08
C VAL A 272 -4.64 -4.33 -1.39
N LEU A 273 -4.32 -5.53 -1.86
CA LEU A 273 -2.98 -5.90 -2.33
C LEU A 273 -2.67 -5.32 -3.72
#